data_AF-A0A952BLI7-F1
#
_entry.id   AF-A0A952BLI7-F1
#
_cell.length_a   1.000
_cell.length_b   1.000
_cell.length_c   1.000
_cell.angle_alpha   90.00
_cell.angle_beta   90.00
_cell.angle_gamma   90.00
#
_symmetry.space_group_name_H-M   'P 1'
#
loop_
_entity.id
_entity.type
_entity.pdbx_description
1 polymer ?
#
loop_
_entity_poly.entity_id
_entity_poly.type
_entity_poly.pdbx_seq_one_letter_code
_entity_poly.pdbx_strand_id
1 'polypeptide(L)'
;MAILVSKDIPAYTSVSSKLSAELKHRAKTYTLNGNPATLTRAIGEIQWSEHEQVIAVGLEAARAARRLSGKQVIFCQVFNYEDNGLATSWMKGV
;
A
#
# COMPACT_ATOMS: atom_id res chain seq x y z
N MET A 1 2.56 -10.62 3.02
CA MET A 1 2.26 -9.18 3.14
C MET A 1 2.40 -8.55 1.77
N ALA A 2 1.66 -7.48 1.50
CA ALA A 2 1.85 -6.68 0.29
C ALA A 2 2.41 -5.30 0.65
N ILE A 3 3.32 -4.78 -0.16
CA ILE A 3 3.76 -3.38 -0.09
C ILE A 3 3.22 -2.70 -1.34
N LEU A 4 2.30 -1.76 -1.18
CA LEU A 4 1.70 -1.01 -2.27
C LEU A 4 2.29 0.40 -2.30
N VAL A 5 2.91 0.77 -3.42
CA VAL A 5 3.66 2.02 -3.56
C VAL A 5 2.98 2.91 -4.59
N SER A 6 2.71 4.16 -4.21
CA SER A 6 1.98 5.10 -5.07
C SER A 6 2.70 5.39 -6.38
N LYS A 7 3.99 5.70 -6.31
CA LYS A 7 4.83 6.08 -7.45
C LYS A 7 6.29 5.71 -7.16
N ASP A 8 7.04 5.49 -8.23
CA ASP A 8 8.50 5.37 -8.20
C ASP A 8 9.14 6.76 -8.03
N ILE A 9 9.14 7.25 -6.79
CA ILE A 9 9.87 8.46 -6.39
C ILE A 9 10.78 8.14 -5.21
N PRO A 10 11.93 8.83 -5.06
CA PRO A 10 12.95 8.47 -4.07
C PRO A 10 12.44 8.33 -2.63
N ALA A 11 11.53 9.22 -2.20
CA ALA A 11 10.95 9.17 -0.87
C ALA A 11 10.16 7.88 -0.60
N TYR A 12 9.41 7.40 -1.60
CA TYR A 12 8.59 6.19 -1.46
C TYR A 12 9.43 4.94 -1.68
N THR A 13 10.34 4.94 -2.65
CA THR A 13 11.18 3.78 -2.94
C THR A 13 12.18 3.51 -1.85
N SER A 14 12.71 4.53 -1.17
CA SER A 14 13.57 4.34 0.01
C SER A 14 12.83 3.57 1.11
N VAL A 15 11.57 3.92 1.37
CA VAL A 15 10.73 3.22 2.35
C VAL A 15 10.41 1.79 1.90
N SER A 16 9.94 1.60 0.66
CA SER A 16 9.59 0.26 0.17
C SER A 16 10.79 -0.68 0.09
N SER A 17 11.98 -0.16 -0.25
CA SER A 17 13.21 -0.95 -0.28
C SER A 17 13.64 -1.40 1.11
N LYS A 18 13.58 -0.51 2.12
CA LYS A 18 13.83 -0.88 3.52
C LYS A 18 12.83 -1.93 4.01
N LEU A 19 11.53 -1.71 3.75
CA LEU A 19 10.49 -2.68 4.11
C LEU A 19 10.70 -4.04 3.42
N SER A 20 11.07 -4.04 2.14
CA SER A 20 11.35 -5.27 1.40
C SER A 20 12.58 -5.99 1.94
N ALA A 21 13.62 -5.27 2.37
CA ALA A 21 14.82 -5.85 2.97
C ALA A 21 14.52 -6.51 4.33
N GLU A 22 13.72 -5.84 5.17
CA GLU A 22 13.32 -6.36 6.49
C GLU A 22 12.34 -7.54 6.39
N LEU A 23 11.37 -7.46 5.47
CA LEU A 23 10.35 -8.49 5.30
C LEU A 23 10.81 -9.65 4.42
N LYS A 24 11.87 -9.45 3.62
CA LYS A 24 12.44 -10.44 2.69
C LYS A 24 11.34 -11.05 1.83
N HIS A 25 11.30 -12.38 1.72
CA HIS A 25 10.32 -13.12 0.92
C HIS A 25 8.88 -13.07 1.47
N ARG A 26 8.66 -12.49 2.65
CA ARG A 26 7.31 -12.38 3.24
C ARG A 26 6.49 -11.24 2.65
N ALA A 27 7.11 -10.36 1.87
CA ALA A 27 6.45 -9.24 1.24
C ALA A 27 6.64 -9.21 -0.28
N LYS A 28 5.56 -8.91 -1.01
CA LYS A 28 5.60 -8.61 -2.44
C LYS A 28 5.29 -7.14 -2.65
N THR A 29 6.10 -6.46 -3.47
CA THR A 29 5.96 -5.02 -3.76
C THR A 29 5.20 -4.80 -5.06
N TYR A 30 4.29 -3.83 -5.04
CA TYR A 30 3.42 -3.44 -6.15
C TYR A 30 3.49 -1.91 -6.30
N THR A 31 3.81 -1.41 -7.49
CA THR A 31 3.93 0.03 -7.72
C THR A 31 2.86 0.50 -8.70
N LEU A 32 2.08 1.52 -8.33
CA LEU A 32 0.94 2.02 -9.12
C LEU A 32 1.37 2.93 -10.28
N ASN A 33 2.37 3.79 -10.05
CA ASN A 33 2.89 4.77 -11.02
C ASN A 33 1.81 5.67 -11.67
N GLY A 34 0.68 5.88 -10.99
CA GLY A 34 -0.44 6.68 -11.51
C GLY A 34 -1.16 6.08 -12.71
N ASN A 35 -0.92 4.82 -13.05
CA ASN A 35 -1.57 4.13 -14.17
C ASN A 35 -2.81 3.35 -13.68
N PRO A 36 -4.03 3.66 -14.16
CA PRO A 36 -5.25 2.97 -13.76
C PRO A 36 -5.26 1.45 -14.01
N ALA A 37 -4.61 0.99 -15.08
CA ALA A 37 -4.50 -0.43 -15.39
C ALA A 37 -3.62 -1.16 -14.37
N THR A 38 -2.48 -0.55 -14.02
CA THR A 38 -1.58 -1.07 -12.98
C THR A 38 -2.26 -1.11 -11.62
N LEU A 39 -3.07 -0.09 -11.29
CA LEU A 39 -3.87 -0.08 -10.07
C LEU A 39 -4.86 -1.23 -10.02
N THR A 40 -5.65 -1.41 -11.08
CA THR A 40 -6.67 -2.47 -11.13
C THR A 40 -6.03 -3.84 -10.99
N ARG A 41 -4.91 -4.07 -11.68
CA ARG A 41 -4.14 -5.30 -11.59
C ARG A 41 -3.58 -5.52 -10.17
N ALA A 42 -2.93 -4.51 -9.59
CA ALA A 42 -2.32 -4.63 -8.26
C ALA A 42 -3.37 -4.93 -7.18
N ILE A 43 -4.51 -4.22 -7.20
CA ILE A 43 -5.59 -4.48 -6.25
C ILE A 43 -6.18 -5.87 -6.43
N GLY A 44 -6.39 -6.32 -7.68
CA GLY A 44 -6.84 -7.69 -7.96
C GLY A 44 -5.85 -8.74 -7.42
N GLU A 45 -4.56 -8.60 -7.74
CA GLU A 45 -3.52 -9.53 -7.27
C GLU A 45 -3.44 -9.57 -5.73
N ILE A 46 -3.55 -8.42 -5.05
CA ILE A 46 -3.51 -8.37 -3.58
C ILE A 46 -4.78 -8.96 -2.97
N GLN A 47 -5.97 -8.63 -3.49
CA GLN A 47 -7.25 -9.11 -2.97
C GLN A 47 -7.33 -10.64 -2.98
N TRP A 48 -6.89 -11.26 -4.09
CA TRP A 48 -6.91 -12.71 -4.28
C TRP A 48 -5.67 -13.43 -3.71
N SER A 49 -4.74 -12.70 -3.08
CA SER A 49 -3.59 -13.30 -2.42
C SER A 49 -3.88 -13.66 -0.96
N GLU A 50 -3.07 -14.56 -0.42
CA GLU A 50 -2.99 -14.90 1.01
C GLU A 50 -2.39 -13.77 1.88
N HIS A 51 -2.08 -12.61 1.31
CA HIS A 51 -1.55 -11.49 2.10
C HIS A 51 -2.66 -10.90 2.97
N GLU A 52 -2.59 -11.08 4.28
CA GLU A 52 -3.56 -10.49 5.23
C GLU A 52 -3.28 -9.01 5.52
N GLN A 53 -2.02 -8.59 5.41
CA GLN A 53 -1.57 -7.23 5.71
C GLN A 53 -1.00 -6.53 4.48
N VAL A 54 -1.33 -5.24 4.35
CA VAL A 54 -0.91 -4.36 3.26
C VAL A 54 -0.29 -3.08 3.81
N ILE A 55 0.94 -2.78 3.40
CA ILE A 55 1.60 -1.52 3.70
C ILE A 55 1.47 -0.59 2.50
N ALA A 56 0.70 0.49 2.62
CA ALA A 56 0.47 1.48 1.57
C ALA A 56 1.39 2.70 1.75
N VAL A 57 2.26 2.94 0.77
CA VAL A 57 3.23 4.05 0.79
C VAL A 57 2.74 5.16 -0.14
N GLY A 58 2.37 6.31 0.46
CA GLY A 58 1.81 7.46 -0.23
C GLY A 58 0.28 7.43 -0.41
N LEU A 59 -0.30 8.60 -0.68
CA LEU A 59 -1.75 8.82 -0.65
C LEU A 59 -2.52 7.95 -1.66
N GLU A 60 -2.04 7.81 -2.88
CA GLU A 60 -2.73 7.04 -3.92
C GLU A 60 -2.73 5.54 -3.62
N ALA A 61 -1.64 5.02 -3.04
CA ALA A 61 -1.60 3.65 -2.54
C ALA A 61 -2.58 3.47 -1.37
N ALA A 62 -2.66 4.42 -0.45
CA ALA A 62 -3.60 4.35 0.67
C ALA A 62 -5.05 4.33 0.18
N ARG A 63 -5.40 5.25 -0.74
CA ARG A 63 -6.73 5.29 -1.38
C ARG A 63 -7.06 4.01 -2.13
N ALA A 64 -6.09 3.46 -2.87
CA ALA A 64 -6.29 2.20 -3.59
C ALA A 64 -6.48 1.02 -2.63
N ALA A 65 -5.68 0.94 -1.56
CA ALA A 65 -5.75 -0.12 -0.54
C ALA A 65 -7.09 -0.12 0.23
N ARG A 66 -7.77 1.03 0.34
CA ARG A 66 -9.11 1.13 0.92
C ARG A 66 -10.17 0.29 0.17
N ARG A 67 -9.90 -0.09 -1.09
CA ARG A 67 -10.79 -0.94 -1.91
C ARG A 67 -10.66 -2.43 -1.56
N LEU A 68 -9.67 -2.80 -0.74
CA LEU A 68 -9.44 -4.18 -0.34
C LEU A 68 -10.39 -4.59 0.78
N SER A 69 -10.89 -5.81 0.71
CA SER A 69 -11.79 -6.40 1.69
C SER A 69 -11.10 -7.53 2.44
N GLY A 70 -11.28 -7.57 3.76
CA GLY A 70 -10.68 -8.60 4.63
C GLY A 70 -9.17 -8.46 4.80
N LYS A 71 -8.59 -7.30 4.47
CA LYS A 71 -7.16 -7.00 4.60
C LYS A 71 -6.94 -5.92 5.66
N GLN A 72 -5.89 -6.06 6.46
CA GLN A 72 -5.44 -5.01 7.36
C GLN A 72 -4.50 -4.06 6.61
N VAL A 73 -4.78 -2.75 6.66
CA VAL A 73 -4.01 -1.74 5.93
C VAL A 73 -3.24 -0.86 6.89
N ILE A 74 -1.94 -0.71 6.65
CA ILE A 74 -1.06 0.22 7.34
C ILE A 74 -0.60 1.21 6.28
N PHE A 75 -0.77 2.51 6.48
CA PHE A 75 -0.31 3.52 5.53
C PHE A 75 0.79 4.40 6.14
N CYS A 76 1.73 4.84 5.31
CA CYS A 76 2.80 5.76 5.69
C CYS A 76 3.13 6.69 4.53
N GLN A 77 3.86 7.77 4.83
CA GLN A 77 4.16 8.83 3.84
C GLN A 77 2.89 9.47 3.26
N VAL A 78 1.84 9.57 4.07
CA VAL A 78 0.57 10.24 3.73
C VAL A 78 0.42 11.46 4.63
N PHE A 79 0.52 12.65 4.04
CA PHE A 79 0.22 13.91 4.73
C PHE A 79 -1.28 14.19 4.69
N ASN A 80 -1.83 14.79 5.74
CA ASN A 80 -3.27 15.11 5.90
C ASN A 80 -4.21 13.90 5.73
N TYR A 81 -3.90 12.77 6.39
CA TYR A 81 -4.71 11.54 6.27
C TYR A 81 -6.09 11.64 6.93
N GLU A 82 -6.26 12.53 7.91
CA GLU A 82 -7.53 12.77 8.61
C GLU A 82 -8.59 13.32 7.64
N ASP A 83 -8.18 14.22 6.74
CA ASP A 83 -9.04 14.81 5.70
C ASP A 83 -9.48 13.81 4.62
N ASN A 84 -8.85 12.63 4.57
CA ASN A 84 -9.10 11.62 3.54
C ASN A 84 -9.92 10.42 4.05
N GLY A 85 -10.35 10.43 5.32
CA GLY A 85 -11.13 9.34 5.93
C GLY A 85 -10.39 7.99 5.87
N LEU A 86 -9.06 8.03 5.96
CA LEU A 86 -8.20 6.84 5.85
C LEU A 86 -8.04 6.12 7.18
N ALA A 87 -8.23 6.80 8.31
CA ALA A 87 -8.17 6.19 9.63
C ALA A 87 -9.49 5.47 9.95
N THR A 88 -9.46 4.14 10.00
CA THR A 88 -10.59 3.28 10.36
C THR A 88 -10.12 2.19 11.33
N SER A 89 -11.02 1.31 11.79
CA SER A 89 -10.64 0.17 12.65
C SER A 89 -9.63 -0.79 12.00
N TRP A 90 -9.63 -0.87 10.66
CA TRP A 90 -8.81 -1.79 9.87
C TRP A 90 -7.75 -1.09 9.02
N MET A 91 -7.70 0.25 9.03
CA MET A 91 -6.72 1.05 8.30
C MET A 91 -6.08 2.11 9.20
N LYS A 92 -4.77 2.04 9.40
CA LYS A 92 -4.04 2.89 10.37
C LYS A 92 -2.82 3.58 9.75
N GLY A 93 -2.56 4.82 10.17
CA GLY A 93 -1.40 5.61 9.76
C GLY A 93 -0.23 5.47 10.72
N VAL A 94 1.00 5.60 10.19
CA VAL A 94 2.27 5.66 10.93
C VAL A 94 3.20 6.74 10.39
#